data_AF-A0A8T4UA46-F1
#
_entry.id   AF-A0A8T4UA46-F1
#
_cell.length_a   1.000
_cell.length_b   1.000
_cell.length_c   1.000
_cell.angle_alpha   90.00
_cell.angle_beta   90.00
_cell.angle_gamma   90.00
#
_symmetry.space_group_name_H-M   'P 1'
#
loop_
_entity.id
_entity.type
_entity.pdbx_description
1 polymer ?
#
loop_
_entity_poly.entity_id
_entity_poly.type
_entity_poly.pdbx_seq_one_letter_code
_entity_poly.pdbx_strand_id
1 'polypeptide(L)'
;MVKLLDSVFNYLFGWIFKFGDAAGILLISFFLSLVVILIYKKFTDQEVMKSLKQEIKEITNESKRIKDDPKRALELQKKAMEKNWEYMKHSLKPMLITMLPLLLLYGWLGNVYKDKGVILLGLNWIWIYIISSIIFNIILRKLLKVH
;
A
#
# COMPACT_ATOMS: atom_id res chain seq x y z
N MET A 1 6.13 25.93 -6.52
CA MET A 1 6.16 24.69 -5.72
C MET A 1 6.22 23.44 -6.61
N VAL A 2 5.31 23.28 -7.58
CA VAL A 2 5.30 22.13 -8.52
C VAL A 2 6.61 21.98 -9.33
N LYS A 3 7.15 23.07 -9.91
CA LYS A 3 8.40 23.03 -10.70
C LYS A 3 9.64 22.58 -9.91
N LEU A 4 9.72 22.90 -8.62
CA LEU A 4 10.86 22.49 -7.76
C LEU A 4 10.79 20.98 -7.49
N LEU A 5 9.59 20.50 -7.17
CA LEU A 5 9.33 19.07 -6.93
C LEU A 5 9.59 18.25 -8.21
N ASP A 6 9.13 18.73 -9.35
CA ASP A 6 9.40 18.09 -10.66
C ASP A 6 10.91 18.01 -10.93
N SER A 7 11.65 19.07 -10.60
CA SER A 7 13.11 19.10 -10.77
C SER A 7 13.81 18.07 -9.89
N VAL A 8 13.38 17.94 -8.63
CA VAL A 8 13.92 16.93 -7.69
C VAL A 8 13.61 15.52 -8.18
N PHE A 9 12.36 15.23 -8.56
CA PHE A 9 12.01 13.90 -9.05
C PHE A 9 12.67 13.56 -10.39
N ASN A 10 12.80 14.53 -11.30
CA ASN A 10 13.54 14.33 -12.54
C ASN A 10 15.03 14.06 -12.29
N TYR A 11 15.65 14.71 -11.30
CA TYR A 11 17.02 14.40 -10.92
C TYR A 11 17.15 12.98 -10.35
N LEU A 12 16.24 12.57 -9.47
CA LEU A 12 16.28 11.26 -8.81
C LEU A 12 15.91 10.09 -9.73
N PHE A 13 14.93 10.28 -10.62
CA PHE A 13 14.28 9.20 -11.36
C PHE A 13 14.26 9.43 -12.87
N GLY A 14 14.57 10.62 -13.36
CA GLY A 14 14.54 10.95 -14.79
C GLY A 14 15.48 10.08 -15.64
N TRP A 15 16.60 9.64 -15.06
CA TRP A 15 17.54 8.74 -15.72
C TRP A 15 16.94 7.35 -16.03
N ILE A 16 15.92 6.91 -15.28
CA ILE A 16 15.28 5.60 -15.47
C ILE A 16 14.51 5.54 -16.79
N PHE A 17 13.89 6.65 -17.20
CA PHE A 17 13.12 6.71 -18.45
C PHE A 17 13.98 6.64 -19.71
N LYS A 18 15.32 6.76 -19.58
CA LYS A 18 16.24 6.50 -20.70
C LYS A 18 16.19 5.03 -21.15
N PHE A 19 15.78 4.12 -20.27
CA PHE A 19 15.58 2.70 -20.58
C PHE A 19 14.19 2.36 -21.13
N GLY A 20 13.35 3.38 -21.34
CA GLY A 20 12.00 3.25 -21.87
C GLY A 20 10.90 3.46 -20.83
N ASP A 21 9.72 3.81 -21.33
CA ASP A 21 8.57 4.21 -20.52
C ASP A 21 8.01 3.07 -19.66
N ALA A 22 8.02 1.85 -20.18
CA ALA A 22 7.61 0.66 -19.43
C ALA A 22 8.60 0.33 -18.31
N ALA A 23 9.91 0.39 -18.58
CA ALA A 23 10.94 0.15 -17.57
C ALA A 23 10.90 1.21 -16.46
N GLY A 24 10.69 2.47 -16.84
CA GLY A 24 10.49 3.60 -15.92
C GLY A 24 9.42 3.34 -14.87
N ILE A 25 8.20 3.04 -15.33
CA ILE A 25 7.07 2.84 -14.41
C ILE A 25 7.26 1.58 -13.55
N LEU A 26 7.78 0.49 -14.11
CA LEU A 26 8.00 -0.75 -13.37
C LEU A 26 9.02 -0.58 -12.25
N LEU A 27 10.15 0.08 -12.53
CA LEU A 27 11.18 0.34 -11.53
C LEU A 27 10.66 1.27 -10.44
N ILE A 28 9.96 2.35 -10.80
CA ILE A 28 9.36 3.26 -9.81
C ILE A 28 8.34 2.53 -8.94
N SER A 29 7.46 1.71 -9.52
CA SER A 29 6.50 0.89 -8.77
C SER A 29 7.21 -0.06 -7.81
N PHE A 30 8.30 -0.70 -8.22
CA PHE A 30 9.08 -1.58 -7.35
C PHE A 30 9.72 -0.83 -6.18
N PHE A 31 10.48 0.22 -6.47
CA PHE A 31 11.17 1.02 -5.45
C PHE A 31 10.20 1.64 -4.46
N LEU A 32 9.08 2.19 -4.94
CA LEU A 32 8.08 2.77 -4.06
C LEU A 32 7.41 1.71 -3.19
N SER A 33 7.05 0.55 -3.77
CA SER A 33 6.49 -0.57 -3.00
C SER A 33 7.46 -1.01 -1.90
N LEU A 34 8.76 -1.08 -2.20
CA LEU A 34 9.80 -1.39 -1.23
C LEU A 34 9.86 -0.35 -0.10
N VAL A 35 9.92 0.95 -0.44
CA VAL A 35 9.97 2.04 0.54
C VAL A 35 8.73 2.02 1.45
N VAL A 36 7.53 1.86 0.88
CA VAL A 36 6.27 1.80 1.65
C VAL A 36 6.29 0.62 2.62
N ILE A 37 6.76 -0.56 2.20
CA ILE A 37 6.83 -1.74 3.07
C ILE A 37 7.89 -1.57 4.16
N LEU A 38 9.04 -0.98 3.85
CA LEU A 38 10.07 -0.70 4.84
C LEU A 38 9.59 0.32 5.89
N ILE A 39 8.88 1.38 5.46
CA ILE A 39 8.24 2.32 6.38
C ILE A 39 7.19 1.60 7.22
N TYR A 40 6.29 0.84 6.61
CA TYR A 40 5.28 0.09 7.35
C TYR A 40 5.93 -0.84 8.40
N LYS A 41 6.95 -1.61 8.01
CA LYS A 41 7.69 -2.51 8.91
C LYS A 41 8.37 -1.77 10.05
N LYS A 42 8.98 -0.62 9.77
CA LYS A 42 9.71 0.18 10.77
C LYS A 42 8.78 0.88 11.76
N PHE A 43 7.61 1.30 11.30
CA PHE A 43 6.68 2.12 12.09
C PHE A 43 5.51 1.32 12.68
N THR A 44 5.44 0.00 12.47
CA THR A 44 4.49 -0.90 13.14
C THR A 44 5.21 -2.01 13.89
N ASP A 45 4.68 -2.36 15.07
CA ASP A 45 5.12 -3.55 15.81
C ASP A 45 4.53 -4.80 15.16
N GLN A 46 5.39 -5.62 14.54
CA GLN A 46 4.92 -6.77 13.76
C GLN A 46 4.24 -7.85 14.60
N GLU A 47 4.66 -8.03 15.85
CA GLU A 47 4.06 -9.03 16.74
C GLU A 47 2.67 -8.58 17.18
N VAL A 48 2.52 -7.30 17.54
CA VAL A 48 1.20 -6.71 17.85
C VAL A 48 0.27 -6.75 16.63
N MET A 49 0.77 -6.41 15.45
CA MET A 49 -0.06 -6.46 14.23
C MET A 49 -0.54 -7.87 13.91
N LYS A 50 0.33 -8.87 14.13
CA LYS A 50 0.02 -10.28 13.93
C LYS A 50 -0.98 -10.79 14.97
N SER A 51 -0.82 -10.44 16.25
CA SER A 51 -1.75 -10.85 17.31
C SER A 51 -3.15 -10.25 17.08
N LEU A 52 -3.23 -8.96 16.77
CA LEU A 52 -4.51 -8.29 16.47
C LEU A 52 -5.21 -8.91 15.27
N LYS A 53 -4.49 -9.22 14.18
CA LYS A 53 -5.07 -9.93 13.03
C LYS A 53 -5.63 -11.30 13.41
N GLN A 54 -4.91 -12.03 14.26
CA GLN A 54 -5.34 -13.35 14.72
C GLN A 54 -6.60 -13.25 15.59
N GLU A 55 -6.63 -12.32 16.55
CA GLU A 55 -7.81 -12.06 17.40
C GLU A 55 -9.03 -11.66 16.56
N ILE A 56 -8.86 -10.73 15.60
CA ILE A 56 -9.94 -10.31 14.69
C ILE A 56 -10.48 -11.51 13.90
N LYS A 57 -9.60 -12.37 13.40
CA LYS A 57 -9.97 -13.58 12.64
C LYS A 57 -10.73 -14.57 13.51
N GLU A 58 -10.30 -14.79 14.75
CA GLU A 58 -10.96 -15.66 15.71
C GLU A 58 -12.37 -15.16 16.05
N ILE A 59 -12.50 -13.87 16.39
CA ILE A 59 -13.81 -13.25 16.66
C ILE A 59 -14.73 -13.39 15.44
N THR A 60 -14.22 -13.10 14.24
CA THR A 60 -15.00 -13.22 12.99
C THR A 60 -15.47 -14.65 12.75
N ASN A 61 -14.63 -15.64 13.05
CA ASN A 61 -14.98 -17.05 12.91
C ASN A 61 -16.01 -17.49 13.96
N GLU A 62 -15.90 -17.01 15.19
CA GLU A 62 -16.89 -17.26 16.24
C GLU A 62 -18.24 -16.63 15.88
N SER A 63 -18.25 -15.37 15.42
CA SER A 63 -19.47 -14.70 14.96
C SER A 63 -20.20 -15.47 13.87
N LYS A 64 -19.48 -16.10 12.92
CA LYS A 64 -20.08 -16.92 11.86
C LYS A 64 -20.71 -18.23 12.36
N ARG A 65 -20.30 -18.72 13.53
CA ARG A 65 -20.82 -19.96 14.13
C ARG A 65 -22.09 -19.71 14.93
N ILE A 66 -22.33 -18.48 15.37
CA ILE A 66 -23.54 -18.09 16.08
C ILE A 66 -24.64 -17.82 15.06
N LYS A 67 -25.65 -18.69 15.03
CA LYS A 67 -26.82 -18.56 14.13
C LYS A 67 -28.05 -18.05 14.85
N ASP A 68 -28.22 -18.42 16.12
CA ASP A 68 -29.49 -18.27 16.83
C ASP A 68 -29.42 -17.33 18.05
N ASP A 69 -28.32 -16.60 18.21
CA ASP A 69 -28.17 -15.59 19.27
C ASP A 69 -27.73 -14.23 18.70
N PRO A 70 -28.68 -13.38 18.31
CA PRO A 70 -28.41 -12.05 17.78
C PRO A 70 -27.69 -11.13 18.78
N LYS A 71 -27.91 -11.30 20.10
CA LYS A 71 -27.28 -10.46 21.12
C LYS A 71 -25.80 -10.78 21.23
N ARG A 72 -25.45 -12.06 21.35
CA ARG A 72 -24.05 -12.50 21.39
C ARG A 72 -23.33 -12.24 20.06
N ALA A 73 -24.02 -12.37 18.93
CA ALA A 73 -23.47 -11.98 17.63
C ALA A 73 -23.11 -10.49 17.58
N LEU A 74 -23.99 -9.61 18.10
CA LEU A 74 -23.74 -8.18 18.18
C LEU A 74 -22.57 -7.83 19.11
N GLU A 75 -22.44 -8.50 20.25
CA GLU A 75 -21.31 -8.31 21.18
C GLU A 75 -19.98 -8.67 20.53
N LEU A 76 -19.90 -9.80 19.83
CA LEU A 76 -18.70 -10.19 19.09
C LEU A 76 -18.39 -9.20 17.96
N GLN A 77 -19.40 -8.68 17.27
CA GLN A 77 -19.18 -7.66 16.25
C GLN A 77 -18.59 -6.37 16.84
N LYS A 78 -19.10 -5.92 18.00
CA LYS A 78 -18.52 -4.77 18.73
C LYS A 78 -17.07 -5.02 19.10
N LYS A 79 -16.77 -6.20 19.66
CA LYS A 79 -15.40 -6.60 19.99
C LYS A 79 -14.49 -6.66 18.75
N ALA A 80 -14.99 -7.17 17.62
CA ALA A 80 -14.26 -7.15 16.36
C ALA A 80 -13.98 -5.72 15.90
N MET A 81 -14.95 -4.81 16.02
CA MET A 81 -14.79 -3.42 15.64
C MET A 81 -13.73 -2.71 16.52
N GLU A 82 -13.76 -2.95 17.83
CA GLU A 82 -12.74 -2.42 18.76
C GLU A 82 -11.34 -2.90 18.38
N LYS A 83 -11.18 -4.18 18.09
CA LYS A 83 -9.89 -4.76 17.67
C LYS A 83 -9.44 -4.29 16.29
N ASN A 84 -10.37 -4.13 15.34
CA ASN A 84 -10.07 -3.51 14.05
C ASN A 84 -9.61 -2.06 14.24
N TRP A 85 -10.24 -1.31 15.14
CA TRP A 85 -9.86 0.07 15.44
C TRP A 85 -8.45 0.15 16.07
N GLU A 86 -8.14 -0.75 17.01
CA GLU A 86 -6.80 -0.90 17.57
C GLU A 86 -5.76 -1.19 16.47
N TYR A 87 -6.03 -2.17 15.61
CA TYR A 87 -5.19 -2.51 14.46
C TYR A 87 -5.02 -1.31 13.50
N MET A 88 -6.10 -0.57 13.22
CA MET A 88 -6.05 0.62 12.39
C MET A 88 -5.14 1.68 13.01
N LYS A 89 -5.25 1.99 14.31
CA LYS A 89 -4.39 2.97 14.97
C LYS A 89 -2.90 2.68 14.79
N HIS A 90 -2.50 1.42 14.89
CA HIS A 90 -1.11 1.01 14.66
C HIS A 90 -0.69 1.21 13.20
N SER A 91 -1.59 1.00 12.23
CA SER A 91 -1.30 1.20 10.81
C SER A 91 -1.50 2.64 10.29
N LEU A 92 -2.21 3.50 11.03
CA LEU A 92 -2.50 4.89 10.63
C LEU A 92 -1.23 5.73 10.52
N LYS A 93 -0.32 5.64 11.49
CA LYS A 93 0.94 6.41 11.45
C LYS A 93 1.77 6.14 10.20
N PRO A 94 2.13 4.89 9.85
CA PRO A 94 2.84 4.63 8.60
C PRO A 94 2.03 5.00 7.37
N MET A 95 0.71 4.77 7.38
CA MET A 95 -0.15 5.17 6.26
C MET A 95 -0.03 6.67 5.97
N LEU A 96 -0.18 7.53 6.98
CA LEU A 96 -0.08 8.99 6.83
C LEU A 96 1.33 9.43 6.37
N ILE A 97 2.38 8.80 6.92
CA ILE A 97 3.76 9.05 6.50
C ILE A 97 3.95 8.72 5.01
N THR A 98 3.37 7.61 4.54
CA THR A 98 3.51 7.17 3.15
C THR A 98 2.57 7.89 2.18
N MET A 99 1.41 8.37 2.63
CA MET A 99 0.38 8.96 1.79
C MET A 99 0.84 10.27 1.16
N LEU A 100 1.51 11.15 1.91
CA LEU A 100 2.01 12.42 1.39
C LEU A 100 3.04 12.23 0.25
N PRO A 101 4.13 11.45 0.42
CA PRO A 101 5.05 11.14 -0.67
C PRO A 101 4.38 10.47 -1.86
N LEU A 102 3.42 9.56 -1.61
CA LEU A 102 2.69 8.85 -2.66
C LEU A 102 1.92 9.82 -3.58
N LEU A 103 1.17 10.76 -2.99
CA LEU A 103 0.39 11.75 -3.74
C LEU A 103 1.28 12.68 -4.57
N LEU A 104 2.41 13.13 -4.00
CA LEU A 104 3.39 13.94 -4.71
C LEU A 104 3.99 13.19 -5.91
N LEU A 105 4.32 11.91 -5.73
CA LEU A 105 4.85 11.06 -6.79
C LEU A 105 3.82 10.81 -7.90
N TYR A 106 2.55 10.57 -7.55
CA TYR A 106 1.48 10.42 -8.54
C TYR A 106 1.27 11.68 -9.37
N GLY A 107 1.32 12.87 -8.75
CA GLY A 107 1.23 14.14 -9.47
C GLY A 107 2.35 14.30 -10.50
N TRP A 108 3.58 13.97 -10.11
CA TRP A 108 4.73 14.01 -11.01
C TRP A 108 4.66 12.93 -12.11
N LEU A 109 4.32 11.68 -11.78
CA LEU A 109 4.11 10.62 -12.77
C LEU A 109 3.03 10.98 -13.79
N GLY A 110 1.94 11.60 -13.33
CA GLY A 110 0.89 12.10 -14.22
C GLY A 110 1.41 13.12 -15.24
N ASN A 111 2.33 14.00 -14.84
CA ASN A 111 2.98 14.94 -15.76
C ASN A 111 3.93 14.23 -16.74
N VAL A 112 4.73 13.27 -16.26
CA VAL A 112 5.69 12.52 -17.10
C VAL A 112 4.96 11.70 -18.18
N TYR A 113 3.80 11.14 -17.86
CA TYR A 113 3.06 10.24 -18.73
C TYR A 113 1.83 10.85 -19.41
N LYS A 114 1.59 12.16 -19.25
CA LYS A 114 0.38 12.85 -19.72
C LYS A 114 0.06 12.56 -21.19
N ASP A 115 1.09 12.57 -22.04
CA ASP A 115 0.94 12.49 -23.50
C ASP A 115 1.41 11.14 -24.07
N LYS A 116 1.70 10.14 -23.23
CA LYS A 116 2.28 8.85 -23.65
C LYS A 116 1.25 7.79 -24.03
N GLY A 117 -0.03 7.97 -23.68
CA GLY A 117 -1.10 7.04 -24.05
C GLY A 117 -0.90 5.63 -23.49
N VAL A 118 -1.00 4.61 -24.37
CA VAL A 118 -0.78 3.20 -24.03
C VAL A 118 0.72 2.91 -24.03
N ILE A 119 1.21 2.26 -22.97
CA ILE A 119 2.64 2.04 -22.77
C ILE A 119 3.00 0.56 -22.90
N LEU A 120 2.26 -0.32 -22.22
CA LEU A 120 2.58 -1.73 -22.16
C LEU A 120 1.30 -2.56 -22.06
N LEU A 121 1.19 -3.63 -22.86
CA LEU A 121 0.08 -4.58 -22.81
C LEU A 121 -1.33 -3.94 -22.94
N GLY A 122 -1.46 -2.87 -23.73
CA GLY A 122 -2.73 -2.14 -23.86
C GLY A 122 -3.07 -1.24 -22.66
N LEU A 123 -2.20 -1.16 -21.65
CA LEU A 123 -2.41 -0.40 -20.43
C LEU A 123 -1.66 0.94 -20.45
N ASN A 124 -2.28 1.93 -19.82
CA ASN A 124 -1.65 3.20 -19.50
C ASN A 124 -0.80 3.09 -18.22
N TRP A 125 -0.11 4.17 -17.88
CA TRP A 125 0.84 4.20 -16.76
C TRP A 125 0.20 3.90 -15.40
N ILE A 126 -1.05 4.35 -15.18
CA ILE A 126 -1.76 4.18 -13.91
C ILE A 126 -2.02 2.69 -13.66
N TRP A 127 -2.54 1.99 -14.66
CA TRP A 127 -2.85 0.56 -14.53
C TRP A 127 -1.59 -0.28 -14.39
N ILE A 128 -0.55 0.00 -15.18
CA ILE A 128 0.74 -0.69 -15.04
C ILE A 128 1.30 -0.48 -13.63
N TYR A 129 1.24 0.76 -13.12
CA TYR A 129 1.69 1.08 -11.78
C TYR A 129 0.90 0.31 -10.72
N ILE A 130 -0.44 0.33 -10.78
CA ILE A 130 -1.29 -0.32 -9.77
C ILE A 130 -1.04 -1.82 -9.76
N ILE A 131 -1.11 -2.47 -10.92
CA ILE A 131 -0.94 -3.93 -11.03
C ILE A 131 0.46 -4.34 -10.55
N SER A 132 1.49 -3.65 -11.02
CA SER A 132 2.88 -3.96 -10.64
C SER A 132 3.09 -3.72 -9.15
N SER A 133 2.57 -2.63 -8.59
CA SER A 133 2.67 -2.36 -7.16
C SER A 133 1.98 -3.43 -6.31
N ILE A 134 0.83 -3.96 -6.73
CA ILE A 134 0.15 -5.07 -6.03
C ILE A 134 1.04 -6.32 -6.04
N ILE A 135 1.56 -6.70 -7.20
CA ILE A 135 2.43 -7.87 -7.35
C ILE A 135 3.69 -7.72 -6.49
N PHE A 136 4.40 -6.61 -6.62
CA PHE A 136 5.60 -6.34 -5.83
C PHE A 136 5.29 -6.31 -4.33
N ASN A 137 4.17 -5.74 -3.92
CA ASN A 137 3.79 -5.66 -2.52
C ASN A 137 3.55 -7.05 -1.91
N ILE A 138 2.88 -7.95 -2.64
CA ILE A 138 2.71 -9.35 -2.23
C ILE A 138 4.08 -10.04 -2.06
N ILE A 139 4.96 -9.91 -3.06
CA ILE A 139 6.29 -10.53 -3.05
C ILE A 139 7.13 -9.99 -1.90
N LEU A 140 7.24 -8.67 -1.79
CA LEU A 140 8.09 -7.99 -0.81
C LEU A 140 7.61 -8.22 0.63
N ARG A 141 6.30 -8.24 0.89
CA ARG A 141 5.80 -8.57 2.24
C ARG A 141 6.19 -9.98 2.67
N LYS A 142 6.14 -10.94 1.74
CA LYS A 142 6.57 -12.32 2.00
C LYS A 142 8.09 -12.40 2.25
N LEU A 143 8.89 -11.74 1.41
CA LEU A 143 10.36 -11.71 1.55
C LEU A 143 10.80 -11.02 2.85
N LEU A 144 10.15 -9.91 3.21
CA LEU A 144 10.51 -9.11 4.38
C LEU A 144 9.80 -9.53 5.66
N LYS A 145 8.97 -10.58 5.62
CA LYS A 145 8.16 -11.10 6.74
C LYS A 145 7.35 -9.99 7.44
N VAL A 146 6.63 -9.22 6.64
CA VAL A 146 5.76 -8.13 7.11
C VAL A 146 4.33 -8.65 7.18
N HIS A 147 3.72 -8.54 8.37
CA HIS A 147 2.48 -9.25 8.69
C HIS A 147 1.21 -8.43 8.54
#